data_AF-A0A3N7HS96-F1
#
_entry.id   AF-A0A3N7HS96-F1
#
_cell.length_a   1.000
_cell.length_b   1.000
_cell.length_c   1.000
_cell.angle_alpha   90.00
_cell.angle_beta   90.00
_cell.angle_gamma   90.00
#
_symmetry.space_group_name_H-M   'P 1'
#
loop_
_entity.id
_entity.type
_entity.pdbx_description
1 polymer ?
#
loop_
_entity_poly.entity_id
_entity_poly.type
_entity_poly.pdbx_seq_one_letter_code
_entity_poly.pdbx_strand_id
1 'polypeptide(L)'
;MSFLQAWRSRGAALAASCLLLLSACGGGGSSGDGGGVTPTPGGPLGSLSIGITGGVPTGTQHVWVTIDSIALHADPDQPWSVNDSSWKVIRLDAPKTIDLAASVNGVLTRIITGQAVAAGDYAQIRLFLSRHDDVLTDAAKTAKLSWNTQVDYLDAAGMLRQVPLEVYGNQLGIRAGGSFNVSATVSTDLTFQLDVSKTLVRVASDDGVDRFIARPELRVYDIAKTGAIIGILDKSVFCTGGATTGCVYDAMVTAQRPSDDGLTMVSVRSTPVVMGDTYAAFALYPLPALPAGQGFDVVIHGRNMRTMVVKAVPAAADDLLAANPTQLGVDLSDPNHPVPAPLVPQLSTAGDAMVTLASPTIPKSASLRFSQTLPGTGELPHEIVSANVDAFSGLFAKPVPVPTGPLRVATYTNGSALAFSDVTPVEGSDQYTLTTAGTRYDFERSGVVGVAGGSTTAVTPTSTSRRAGLNPVSTAITVTVPSSKYDAAELVISDVGGVVHTQDVAVNSSGTTVSVDLPAGTYASQLGGTAVYSVFVRAWKRSSPSTTLQWAHAASVVDLRSAASASTSVNVP
;
A
#
# COMPACT_ATOMS: atom_id res chain seq x y z
N MET A 1 -4.68 -16.80 26.71
CA MET A 1 -3.44 -15.98 26.63
C MET A 1 -3.87 -14.63 26.11
N SER A 2 -3.65 -13.54 26.84
CA SER A 2 -4.13 -12.22 26.38
C SER A 2 -3.45 -11.85 25.06
N PHE A 3 -4.15 -11.11 24.19
CA PHE A 3 -3.62 -10.62 22.91
C PHE A 3 -2.24 -9.99 23.10
N LEU A 4 -2.09 -9.15 24.12
CA LEU A 4 -0.82 -8.54 24.55
C LEU A 4 0.29 -9.57 24.86
N GLN A 5 -0.01 -10.70 25.52
CA GLN A 5 0.99 -11.74 25.82
C GLN A 5 1.39 -12.57 24.59
N ALA A 6 0.44 -12.93 23.72
CA ALA A 6 0.74 -13.63 22.46
C ALA A 6 1.49 -12.75 21.47
N TRP A 7 1.30 -11.43 21.57
CA TRP A 7 1.95 -10.44 20.73
C TRP A 7 3.34 -10.06 21.27
N ARG A 8 3.50 -9.91 22.59
CA ARG A 8 4.81 -9.77 23.27
C ARG A 8 5.70 -11.01 23.07
N SER A 9 5.16 -12.22 23.10
CA SER A 9 5.95 -13.44 22.86
C SER A 9 6.43 -13.57 21.42
N ARG A 10 5.71 -13.01 20.45
CA ARG A 10 6.12 -12.93 19.04
C ARG A 10 7.11 -11.79 18.77
N GLY A 11 6.98 -10.65 19.45
CA GLY A 11 7.95 -9.54 19.39
C GLY A 11 9.28 -9.87 20.08
N ALA A 12 9.25 -10.52 21.25
CA ALA A 12 10.46 -10.92 21.98
C ALA A 12 11.26 -12.02 21.26
N ALA A 13 10.61 -12.84 20.42
CA ALA A 13 11.30 -13.81 19.58
C ALA A 13 12.25 -13.16 18.54
N LEU A 14 12.05 -11.88 18.19
CA LEU A 14 12.95 -11.14 17.29
C LEU A 14 14.20 -10.59 17.99
N ALA A 15 14.14 -10.24 19.28
CA ALA A 15 15.28 -9.65 19.99
C ALA A 15 16.27 -10.70 20.53
N ALA A 16 15.84 -11.96 20.70
CA ALA A 16 16.63 -13.00 21.38
C ALA A 16 17.48 -13.92 20.48
N SER A 17 17.64 -13.61 19.18
CA SER A 17 18.43 -14.45 18.25
C SER A 17 19.91 -14.02 18.08
N CYS A 18 20.42 -13.11 18.90
CA CYS A 18 21.83 -12.68 18.86
C CYS A 18 22.54 -13.02 20.16
N LEU A 19 22.98 -14.28 20.35
CA LEU A 19 24.10 -14.65 21.24
C LEU A 19 24.31 -16.18 21.32
N LEU A 20 24.75 -16.84 20.24
CA LEU A 20 25.39 -18.17 20.39
C LEU A 20 26.55 -18.37 19.38
N LEU A 21 27.76 -18.16 19.93
CA LEU A 21 29.02 -18.88 19.70
C LEU A 21 29.76 -18.74 18.35
N LEU A 22 30.71 -17.79 18.34
CA LEU A 22 32.02 -18.01 17.69
C LEU A 22 32.84 -19.00 18.54
N SER A 23 33.11 -20.19 18.00
CA SER A 23 34.40 -20.90 18.14
C SER A 23 34.38 -22.26 17.43
N ALA A 24 35.08 -22.37 16.30
CA ALA A 24 35.90 -23.55 15.97
C ALA A 24 36.74 -23.27 14.72
N CYS A 25 38.05 -23.45 14.91
CA CYS A 25 39.12 -23.40 13.93
C CYS A 25 39.24 -24.77 13.21
N GLY A 26 39.76 -24.80 11.98
CA GLY A 26 40.51 -25.97 11.49
C GLY A 26 40.25 -26.46 10.06
N GLY A 27 40.99 -25.90 9.09
CA GLY A 27 41.91 -26.63 8.19
C GLY A 27 41.40 -27.60 7.11
N GLY A 28 41.90 -27.40 5.88
CA GLY A 28 42.09 -28.48 4.89
C GLY A 28 41.82 -28.04 3.44
N GLY A 29 42.87 -27.74 2.68
CA GLY A 29 42.76 -27.30 1.29
C GLY A 29 42.65 -28.44 0.26
N SER A 30 42.16 -28.11 -0.94
CA SER A 30 42.59 -28.70 -2.21
C SER A 30 42.12 -27.83 -3.39
N SER A 31 42.90 -27.90 -4.46
CA SER A 31 42.90 -27.06 -5.66
C SER A 31 41.75 -27.36 -6.63
N GLY A 32 41.27 -26.33 -7.33
CA GLY A 32 40.37 -26.50 -8.48
C GLY A 32 40.06 -25.16 -9.15
N ASP A 33 40.78 -24.86 -10.23
CA ASP A 33 40.50 -23.76 -11.16
C ASP A 33 39.09 -23.91 -11.78
N GLY A 34 38.31 -22.82 -11.78
CA GLY A 34 37.01 -22.75 -12.43
C GLY A 34 36.36 -21.38 -12.24
N GLY A 35 36.52 -20.51 -13.24
CA GLY A 35 36.14 -19.10 -13.18
C GLY A 35 34.65 -18.85 -12.94
N GLY A 36 34.36 -18.21 -11.81
CA GLY A 36 33.12 -17.50 -11.53
C GLY A 36 33.47 -16.27 -10.70
N VAL A 37 33.68 -15.13 -11.37
CA VAL A 37 34.01 -13.86 -10.71
C VAL A 37 32.76 -13.36 -10.00
N THR A 38 32.57 -13.73 -8.74
CA THR A 38 31.82 -12.90 -7.80
C THR A 38 32.71 -11.70 -7.47
N PRO A 39 32.29 -10.46 -7.75
CA PRO A 39 33.08 -9.30 -7.35
C PRO A 39 33.11 -9.29 -5.83
N THR A 40 34.29 -9.52 -5.25
CA THR A 40 34.55 -9.28 -3.82
C THR A 40 34.44 -7.76 -3.62
N PRO A 41 33.49 -7.25 -2.82
CA PRO A 41 33.49 -5.84 -2.47
C PRO A 41 34.74 -5.60 -1.61
N GLY A 42 35.69 -4.79 -2.08
CA GLY A 42 36.90 -4.41 -1.34
C GLY A 42 36.64 -3.50 -0.13
N GLY A 43 35.39 -3.41 0.33
CA GLY A 43 34.95 -2.60 1.46
C GLY A 43 34.28 -3.45 2.55
N PRO A 44 34.14 -2.92 3.76
CA PRO A 44 33.51 -3.66 4.85
C PRO A 44 32.05 -4.02 4.52
N LEU A 45 31.61 -5.20 4.93
CA LEU A 45 30.25 -5.71 4.70
C LEU A 45 29.40 -5.51 5.95
N GLY A 46 28.16 -5.06 5.78
CA GLY A 46 27.12 -5.11 6.81
C GLY A 46 26.15 -6.27 6.59
N SER A 47 25.29 -6.49 7.59
CA SER A 47 24.23 -7.50 7.56
C SER A 47 22.89 -6.81 7.34
N LEU A 48 22.12 -7.23 6.33
CA LEU A 48 20.81 -6.67 5.99
C LEU A 48 19.71 -7.73 6.11
N SER A 49 18.70 -7.44 6.93
CA SER A 49 17.46 -8.20 6.99
C SER A 49 16.31 -7.34 6.47
N ILE A 50 15.41 -7.94 5.70
CA ILE A 50 14.24 -7.22 5.16
C ILE A 50 12.99 -8.05 5.42
N GLY A 51 12.01 -7.46 6.10
CA GLY A 51 10.66 -7.95 6.23
C GLY A 51 9.67 -7.19 5.34
N ILE A 52 8.43 -7.68 5.32
CA ILE A 52 7.29 -6.98 4.75
C ILE A 52 6.08 -7.14 5.65
N THR A 53 5.25 -6.10 5.68
CA THR A 53 3.93 -6.09 6.30
C THR A 53 2.95 -5.44 5.33
N GLY A 54 1.70 -5.90 5.39
CA GLY A 54 0.63 -5.45 4.54
C GLY A 54 -0.39 -4.59 5.28
N GLY A 55 -1.64 -4.83 4.90
CA GLY A 55 -2.88 -4.22 5.35
C GLY A 55 -4.04 -5.07 4.80
N VAL A 56 -5.22 -5.01 5.41
CA VAL A 56 -6.42 -5.65 4.84
C VAL A 56 -7.32 -4.55 4.28
N PRO A 57 -7.57 -4.50 2.97
CA PRO A 57 -8.66 -3.72 2.40
C PRO A 57 -10.01 -4.32 2.81
N THR A 58 -11.00 -3.46 2.94
CA THR A 58 -12.39 -3.88 3.09
C THR A 58 -12.81 -4.77 1.90
N GLY A 59 -13.37 -5.95 2.18
CA GLY A 59 -13.94 -6.84 1.17
C GLY A 59 -12.92 -7.68 0.37
N THR A 60 -11.73 -7.93 0.92
CA THR A 60 -10.80 -8.95 0.42
C THR A 60 -10.37 -9.89 1.53
N GLN A 61 -10.22 -11.19 1.22
CA GLN A 61 -9.81 -12.22 2.17
C GLN A 61 -8.30 -12.40 2.20
N HIS A 62 -7.68 -12.46 1.01
CA HIS A 62 -6.23 -12.62 0.86
C HIS A 62 -5.71 -11.74 -0.26
N VAL A 63 -4.48 -11.24 -0.08
CA VAL A 63 -3.75 -10.52 -1.13
C VAL A 63 -2.33 -11.06 -1.18
N TRP A 64 -2.08 -11.95 -2.12
CA TRP A 64 -0.84 -12.67 -2.28
C TRP A 64 0.09 -11.94 -3.24
N VAL A 65 1.35 -11.80 -2.83
CA VAL A 65 2.45 -11.35 -3.71
C VAL A 65 3.59 -12.34 -3.66
N THR A 66 4.20 -12.62 -4.81
CA THR A 66 5.43 -13.42 -4.90
C THR A 66 6.60 -12.51 -5.23
N ILE A 67 7.60 -12.51 -4.35
CA ILE A 67 8.79 -11.65 -4.41
C ILE A 67 9.95 -12.44 -4.98
N ASP A 68 10.67 -11.85 -5.95
CA ASP A 68 11.82 -12.49 -6.62
C ASP A 68 13.16 -11.90 -6.19
N SER A 69 13.21 -10.57 -6.05
CA SER A 69 14.46 -9.87 -5.78
C SER A 69 14.26 -8.47 -5.20
N ILE A 70 15.34 -7.95 -4.64
CA ILE A 70 15.44 -6.60 -4.10
C ILE A 70 16.64 -5.92 -4.77
N ALA A 71 16.51 -4.64 -5.11
CA ALA A 71 17.63 -3.87 -5.65
C ALA A 71 17.89 -2.60 -4.85
N LEU A 72 19.16 -2.30 -4.60
CA LEU A 72 19.63 -1.17 -3.81
C LEU A 72 20.52 -0.25 -4.65
N HIS A 73 20.43 1.06 -4.42
CA HIS A 73 21.32 2.04 -5.04
C HIS A 73 21.62 3.21 -4.10
N ALA A 74 22.83 3.77 -4.18
CA ALA A 74 23.30 4.88 -3.34
C ALA A 74 22.77 6.24 -3.82
N ASP A 75 22.66 6.44 -5.13
CA ASP A 75 22.11 7.66 -5.74
C ASP A 75 20.56 7.63 -5.71
N PRO A 76 19.88 8.67 -5.19
CA PRO A 76 18.41 8.78 -5.16
C PRO A 76 17.76 8.92 -6.54
N ASP A 77 18.51 9.36 -7.54
CA ASP A 77 18.01 9.70 -8.87
C ASP A 77 18.40 8.67 -9.93
N GLN A 78 19.26 7.69 -9.60
CA GLN A 78 19.65 6.64 -10.53
C GLN A 78 18.43 5.84 -11.01
N PRO A 79 18.21 5.73 -12.32
CA PRO A 79 17.10 4.94 -12.83
C PRO A 79 17.43 3.45 -12.86
N TRP A 80 16.39 2.65 -12.70
CA TRP A 80 16.55 1.21 -12.75
C TRP A 80 16.83 0.74 -14.19
N SER A 81 17.84 -0.12 -14.32
CA SER A 81 18.11 -0.90 -15.51
C SER A 81 18.69 -2.23 -15.08
N VAL A 82 18.18 -3.33 -15.65
CA VAL A 82 18.70 -4.68 -15.37
C VAL A 82 20.16 -4.86 -15.82
N ASN A 83 20.63 -4.02 -16.76
CA ASN A 83 21.98 -4.07 -17.30
C ASN A 83 22.95 -3.11 -16.60
N ASP A 84 22.47 -2.35 -15.62
CA ASP A 84 23.28 -1.37 -14.89
C ASP A 84 23.91 -2.03 -13.66
N SER A 85 25.23 -2.18 -13.70
CA SER A 85 26.02 -2.85 -12.66
C SER A 85 26.22 -2.00 -11.41
N SER A 86 25.84 -0.71 -11.41
CA SER A 86 25.87 0.11 -10.19
C SER A 86 24.80 -0.32 -9.19
N TRP A 87 23.75 -1.02 -9.63
CA TRP A 87 22.73 -1.58 -8.77
C TRP A 87 23.21 -2.82 -8.04
N LYS A 88 23.03 -2.82 -6.71
CA LYS A 88 23.19 -4.03 -5.92
C LYS A 88 21.88 -4.82 -5.94
N VAL A 89 21.84 -5.89 -6.73
CA VAL A 89 20.70 -6.81 -6.79
C VAL A 89 20.90 -7.98 -5.85
N ILE A 90 19.92 -8.20 -4.97
CA ILE A 90 19.80 -9.35 -4.08
C ILE A 90 18.68 -10.23 -4.65
N ARG A 91 19.07 -11.30 -5.36
CA ARG A 91 18.14 -12.29 -5.89
C ARG A 91 17.86 -13.33 -4.82
N LEU A 92 16.60 -13.71 -4.62
CA LEU A 92 16.26 -14.77 -3.68
C LEU A 92 16.59 -16.14 -4.29
N ASP A 93 17.18 -17.03 -3.50
CA ASP A 93 17.48 -18.41 -3.95
C ASP A 93 16.21 -19.16 -4.36
N ALA A 94 15.10 -18.86 -3.68
CA ALA A 94 13.75 -19.22 -4.08
C ALA A 94 12.83 -18.00 -3.88
N PRO A 95 11.95 -17.68 -4.86
CA PRO A 95 10.93 -16.66 -4.68
C PRO A 95 10.11 -16.88 -3.40
N LYS A 96 9.56 -15.82 -2.82
CA LYS A 96 8.76 -15.88 -1.59
C LYS A 96 7.35 -15.38 -1.82
N THR A 97 6.36 -16.24 -1.61
CA THR A 97 4.94 -15.90 -1.67
C THR A 97 4.44 -15.50 -0.28
N ILE A 98 3.84 -14.31 -0.17
CA ILE A 98 3.42 -13.70 1.10
C ILE A 98 1.98 -13.22 0.96
N ASP A 99 1.12 -13.54 1.93
CA ASP A 99 -0.19 -12.93 2.08
C ASP A 99 -0.08 -11.63 2.89
N LEU A 100 -0.34 -10.52 2.21
CA LEU A 100 -0.31 -9.18 2.78
C LEU A 100 -1.54 -8.91 3.66
N ALA A 101 -2.66 -9.58 3.41
CA ALA A 101 -3.86 -9.48 4.24
C ALA A 101 -3.65 -10.18 5.59
N ALA A 102 -2.86 -11.26 5.63
CA ALA A 102 -2.48 -11.91 6.89
C ALA A 102 -1.35 -11.18 7.65
N SER A 103 -0.57 -10.35 6.96
CA SER A 103 0.60 -9.65 7.53
C SER A 103 0.22 -8.28 8.14
N VAL A 104 -0.74 -8.26 9.05
CA VAL A 104 -1.29 -7.04 9.70
C VAL A 104 -1.04 -7.02 11.21
N ASN A 105 -1.41 -5.92 11.87
CA ASN A 105 -1.29 -5.77 13.33
C ASN A 105 0.12 -6.16 13.81
N GLY A 106 1.12 -5.50 13.23
CA GLY A 106 2.55 -5.68 13.49
C GLY A 106 3.16 -7.05 13.19
N VAL A 107 2.44 -7.94 12.49
CA VAL A 107 3.05 -9.15 11.93
C VAL A 107 3.99 -8.77 10.78
N LEU A 108 5.27 -9.13 10.93
CA LEU A 108 6.32 -8.92 9.93
C LEU A 108 6.75 -10.26 9.33
N THR A 109 6.64 -10.39 8.00
CA THR A 109 7.06 -11.61 7.28
C THR A 109 8.44 -11.39 6.65
N ARG A 110 9.42 -12.26 6.96
CA ARG A 110 10.82 -12.09 6.52
C ARG A 110 11.05 -12.49 5.07
N ILE A 111 11.58 -11.56 4.29
CA ILE A 111 12.00 -11.77 2.90
C ILE A 111 13.45 -12.25 2.86
N ILE A 112 14.37 -11.53 3.50
CA ILE A 112 15.77 -11.95 3.68
C ILE A 112 16.19 -11.75 5.14
N THR A 113 17.15 -12.55 5.58
CA THR A 113 17.73 -12.47 6.92
C THR A 113 19.24 -12.50 6.80
N GLY A 114 19.91 -11.51 7.39
CA GLY A 114 21.37 -11.50 7.53
C GLY A 114 22.16 -11.45 6.21
N GLN A 115 21.58 -10.90 5.14
CA GLN A 115 22.22 -10.83 3.84
C GLN A 115 23.45 -9.91 3.91
N ALA A 116 24.61 -10.41 3.50
CA ALA A 116 25.82 -9.60 3.41
C ALA A 116 25.69 -8.58 2.26
N VAL A 117 25.82 -7.30 2.59
CA VAL A 117 25.75 -6.16 1.66
C VAL A 117 26.89 -5.20 1.99
N ALA A 118 27.41 -4.46 1.00
CA ALA A 118 28.44 -3.46 1.26
C ALA A 118 27.92 -2.42 2.27
N ALA A 119 28.75 -2.03 3.23
CA ALA A 119 28.39 -0.97 4.14
C ALA A 119 28.33 0.38 3.39
N GLY A 120 27.36 1.21 3.72
CA GLY A 120 27.16 2.51 3.09
C GLY A 120 25.74 3.03 3.19
N ASP A 121 25.56 4.25 2.68
CA ASP A 121 24.25 4.88 2.56
C ASP A 121 23.58 4.49 1.25
N TYR A 122 22.32 4.10 1.35
CA TYR A 122 21.46 3.75 0.22
C TYR A 122 20.29 4.71 0.18
N ALA A 123 20.06 5.34 -0.98
CA ALA A 123 18.97 6.28 -1.19
C ALA A 123 17.82 5.70 -2.02
N GLN A 124 17.98 4.49 -2.56
CA GLN A 124 16.92 3.75 -3.23
C GLN A 124 16.91 2.29 -2.83
N ILE A 125 15.69 1.78 -2.68
CA ILE A 125 15.39 0.36 -2.59
C ILE A 125 14.17 0.03 -3.44
N ARG A 126 14.24 -1.06 -4.19
CA ARG A 126 13.18 -1.54 -5.07
C ARG A 126 12.82 -2.99 -4.78
N LEU A 127 11.53 -3.29 -4.76
CA LEU A 127 10.98 -4.63 -4.59
C LEU A 127 10.47 -5.14 -5.94
N PHE A 128 10.95 -6.32 -6.37
CA PHE A 128 10.50 -6.96 -7.60
C PHE A 128 9.57 -8.12 -7.29
N LEU A 129 8.37 -8.06 -7.87
CA LEU A 129 7.36 -9.10 -7.78
C LEU A 129 7.34 -9.91 -9.08
N SER A 130 7.14 -11.22 -8.96
CA SER A 130 6.82 -12.06 -10.12
C SER A 130 5.47 -11.64 -10.70
N ARG A 131 5.32 -11.65 -12.02
CA ARG A 131 4.05 -11.23 -12.63
C ARG A 131 2.96 -12.28 -12.49
N HIS A 132 1.71 -11.82 -12.47
CA HIS A 132 0.55 -12.71 -12.52
C HIS A 132 0.52 -13.55 -13.79
N ASP A 133 1.01 -13.02 -14.92
CA ASP A 133 1.01 -13.67 -16.24
C ASP A 133 2.31 -14.38 -16.61
N ASP A 134 3.26 -14.50 -15.67
CA ASP A 134 4.43 -15.35 -15.80
C ASP A 134 4.13 -16.81 -15.47
N VAL A 135 5.06 -17.70 -15.82
CA VAL A 135 5.05 -19.08 -15.33
C VAL A 135 4.98 -19.07 -13.80
N LEU A 136 4.07 -19.88 -13.25
CA LEU A 136 3.86 -19.97 -11.81
C LEU A 136 5.13 -20.46 -11.12
N THR A 137 5.64 -19.67 -10.17
CA THR A 137 6.79 -20.00 -9.34
C THR A 137 6.47 -21.16 -8.40
N ASP A 138 7.50 -21.88 -7.93
CA ASP A 138 7.29 -22.98 -7.00
C ASP A 138 6.72 -22.52 -5.66
N ALA A 139 7.08 -21.33 -5.20
CA ALA A 139 6.51 -20.74 -3.99
C ALA A 139 4.99 -20.51 -4.12
N ALA A 140 4.53 -19.98 -5.26
CA ALA A 140 3.12 -19.77 -5.52
C ALA A 140 2.35 -21.11 -5.66
N LYS A 141 2.97 -22.13 -6.27
CA LYS A 141 2.42 -23.51 -6.30
C LYS A 141 2.27 -24.09 -4.89
N THR A 142 3.26 -23.93 -4.03
CA THR A 142 3.21 -24.39 -2.63
C THR A 142 2.08 -23.71 -1.87
N ALA A 143 1.84 -22.41 -2.13
CA ALA A 143 0.71 -21.66 -1.60
C ALA A 143 -0.64 -21.99 -2.28
N LYS A 144 -0.66 -22.90 -3.27
CA LYS A 144 -1.85 -23.32 -4.04
C LYS A 144 -2.54 -22.17 -4.77
N LEU A 145 -1.74 -21.21 -5.25
CA LEU A 145 -2.24 -20.09 -6.04
C LEU A 145 -2.38 -20.48 -7.52
N SER A 146 -3.25 -19.77 -8.22
CA SER A 146 -3.38 -19.86 -9.68
C SER A 146 -2.49 -18.85 -10.41
N TRP A 147 -2.06 -17.79 -9.72
CA TRP A 147 -1.18 -16.74 -10.23
C TRP A 147 -0.09 -16.41 -9.21
N ASN A 148 1.05 -15.89 -9.67
CA ASN A 148 2.12 -15.48 -8.74
C ASN A 148 1.70 -14.31 -7.82
N THR A 149 0.81 -13.45 -8.30
CA THR A 149 0.16 -12.39 -7.52
C THR A 149 -1.35 -12.57 -7.66
N GLN A 150 -2.06 -12.68 -6.55
CA GLN A 150 -3.47 -13.10 -6.52
C GLN A 150 -4.26 -12.34 -5.45
N VAL A 151 -5.52 -12.04 -5.74
CA VAL A 151 -6.49 -11.53 -4.76
C VAL A 151 -7.61 -12.53 -4.61
N ASP A 152 -7.94 -12.83 -3.36
CA ASP A 152 -9.11 -13.62 -3.00
C ASP A 152 -10.15 -12.68 -2.38
N TYR A 153 -11.37 -12.68 -2.90
CA TYR A 153 -12.45 -11.82 -2.40
C TYR A 153 -13.80 -12.55 -2.43
N LEU A 154 -14.75 -12.09 -1.62
CA LEU A 154 -16.12 -12.56 -1.67
C LEU A 154 -16.91 -11.65 -2.63
N ASP A 155 -17.57 -12.23 -3.62
CA ASP A 155 -18.48 -11.49 -4.49
C ASP A 155 -19.79 -11.11 -3.76
N ALA A 156 -20.69 -10.41 -4.45
CA ALA A 156 -21.96 -9.98 -3.87
C ALA A 156 -22.86 -11.14 -3.42
N ALA A 157 -22.62 -12.36 -3.92
CA ALA A 157 -23.33 -13.57 -3.51
C ALA A 157 -22.62 -14.32 -2.37
N GLY A 158 -21.52 -13.77 -1.83
CA GLY A 158 -20.72 -14.42 -0.80
C GLY A 158 -19.85 -15.56 -1.33
N MET A 159 -19.67 -15.67 -2.65
CA MET A 159 -18.83 -16.70 -3.25
C MET A 159 -17.38 -16.24 -3.30
N LEU A 160 -16.46 -17.11 -2.87
CA LEU A 160 -15.03 -16.86 -2.98
C LEU A 160 -14.61 -16.84 -4.45
N ARG A 161 -13.97 -15.75 -4.85
CA ARG A 161 -13.37 -15.54 -6.17
C ARG A 161 -11.88 -15.38 -6.00
N GLN A 162 -11.13 -16.02 -6.89
CA GLN A 162 -9.68 -15.89 -6.99
C GLN A 162 -9.38 -15.28 -8.35
N VAL A 163 -8.65 -14.17 -8.35
CA VAL A 163 -8.33 -13.41 -9.56
C VAL A 163 -6.89 -12.92 -9.50
N PRO A 164 -6.23 -12.71 -10.65
CA PRO A 164 -4.87 -12.16 -10.65
C PRO A 164 -4.85 -10.75 -10.04
N LEU A 165 -3.79 -10.44 -9.30
CA LEU A 165 -3.43 -9.06 -8.98
C LEU A 165 -2.50 -8.55 -10.09
N GLU A 166 -3.01 -7.67 -10.93
CA GLU A 166 -2.27 -7.12 -12.06
C GLU A 166 -1.30 -6.03 -11.56
N VAL A 167 -0.01 -6.32 -11.56
CA VAL A 167 1.04 -5.38 -11.14
C VAL A 167 1.71 -4.77 -12.37
N TYR A 168 1.29 -3.56 -12.75
CA TYR A 168 1.92 -2.83 -13.84
C TYR A 168 3.27 -2.26 -13.43
N GLY A 169 4.19 -2.16 -14.40
CA GLY A 169 5.52 -1.59 -14.17
C GLY A 169 6.46 -2.51 -13.39
N ASN A 170 6.16 -3.81 -13.28
CA ASN A 170 7.01 -4.78 -12.57
C ASN A 170 8.47 -4.77 -13.06
N GLN A 171 8.70 -4.47 -14.35
CA GLN A 171 10.03 -4.32 -14.96
C GLN A 171 10.88 -3.23 -14.29
N LEU A 172 10.24 -2.21 -13.70
CA LEU A 172 10.88 -1.09 -13.01
C LEU A 172 11.11 -1.37 -11.51
N GLY A 173 10.46 -2.39 -10.97
CA GLY A 173 10.37 -2.66 -9.54
C GLY A 173 9.55 -1.59 -8.80
N ILE A 174 8.95 -1.99 -7.69
CA ILE A 174 8.24 -1.06 -6.82
C ILE A 174 9.28 -0.30 -5.99
N ARG A 175 9.39 1.01 -6.20
CA ARG A 175 10.32 1.88 -5.47
C ARG A 175 9.75 2.23 -4.09
N ALA A 176 10.52 2.00 -3.02
CA ALA A 176 10.21 2.60 -1.72
C ALA A 176 10.86 3.99 -1.63
N GLY A 177 10.17 4.93 -0.99
CA GLY A 177 10.75 6.23 -0.63
C GLY A 177 11.66 6.14 0.59
N GLY A 178 12.65 7.03 0.70
CA GLY A 178 13.54 7.16 1.86
C GLY A 178 14.94 6.57 1.66
N SER A 179 15.84 6.91 2.59
CA SER A 179 17.23 6.44 2.62
C SER A 179 17.50 5.64 3.90
N PHE A 180 18.46 4.73 3.84
CA PHE A 180 18.91 3.95 4.99
C PHE A 180 20.42 3.71 4.93
N ASN A 181 21.02 3.41 6.08
CA ASN A 181 22.44 3.09 6.20
C ASN A 181 22.59 1.58 6.48
N VAL A 182 23.50 0.93 5.78
CA VAL A 182 24.00 -0.40 6.13
C VAL A 182 25.35 -0.22 6.81
N SER A 183 25.43 -0.56 8.10
CA SER A 183 26.65 -0.45 8.88
C SER A 183 27.51 -1.72 8.82
N ALA A 184 28.84 -1.56 8.77
CA ALA A 184 29.85 -2.62 8.61
C ALA A 184 29.88 -3.72 9.69
N THR A 185 29.19 -3.55 10.81
CA THR A 185 29.26 -4.46 11.97
C THR A 185 27.93 -4.64 12.68
N VAL A 186 26.86 -4.02 12.19
CA VAL A 186 25.54 -4.02 12.83
C VAL A 186 24.51 -4.56 11.85
N SER A 187 23.58 -5.38 12.35
CA SER A 187 22.45 -5.81 11.53
C SER A 187 21.52 -4.64 11.29
N THR A 188 21.32 -4.29 10.03
CA THR A 188 20.28 -3.36 9.57
C THR A 188 19.01 -4.17 9.35
N ASP A 189 17.93 -3.80 10.03
CA ASP A 189 16.65 -4.48 9.89
C ASP A 189 15.62 -3.53 9.31
N LEU A 190 15.26 -3.77 8.05
CA LEU A 190 14.26 -3.00 7.34
C LEU A 190 12.94 -3.76 7.24
N THR A 191 11.84 -3.03 7.15
CA THR A 191 10.55 -3.59 6.84
C THR A 191 9.86 -2.75 5.78
N PHE A 192 9.45 -3.40 4.70
CA PHE A 192 8.53 -2.82 3.74
C PHE A 192 7.12 -2.80 4.29
N GLN A 193 6.40 -1.71 4.02
CA GLN A 193 4.96 -1.65 4.13
C GLN A 193 4.37 -1.50 2.74
N LEU A 194 3.50 -2.44 2.36
CA LEU A 194 2.55 -2.26 1.26
C LEU A 194 1.17 -2.02 1.87
N ASP A 195 0.69 -0.78 1.86
CA ASP A 195 -0.66 -0.50 2.33
C ASP A 195 -1.67 -1.00 1.29
N VAL A 196 -2.20 -2.20 1.51
CA VAL A 196 -3.09 -2.86 0.56
C VAL A 196 -4.37 -2.06 0.35
N SER A 197 -4.86 -1.33 1.37
CA SER A 197 -6.06 -0.49 1.24
C SER A 197 -5.89 0.66 0.23
N LYS A 198 -4.66 1.17 0.10
CA LYS A 198 -4.29 2.23 -0.84
C LYS A 198 -3.65 1.70 -2.13
N THR A 199 -3.08 0.51 -2.08
CA THR A 199 -2.42 -0.12 -3.24
C THR A 199 -3.42 -0.83 -4.14
N LEU A 200 -4.45 -1.44 -3.57
CA LEU A 200 -5.39 -2.23 -4.33
C LEU A 200 -6.41 -1.33 -5.04
N VAL A 201 -6.56 -1.51 -6.35
CA VAL A 201 -7.57 -0.83 -7.16
C VAL A 201 -8.50 -1.89 -7.71
N ARG A 202 -9.79 -1.79 -7.38
CA ARG A 202 -10.83 -2.65 -7.94
C ARG A 202 -11.26 -2.10 -9.30
N VAL A 203 -11.36 -2.99 -10.27
CA VAL A 203 -11.74 -2.68 -11.65
C VAL A 203 -13.00 -3.46 -11.98
N ALA A 204 -13.99 -2.77 -12.54
CA ALA A 204 -15.20 -3.42 -12.99
C ALA A 204 -14.94 -4.18 -14.31
N SER A 205 -15.65 -5.29 -14.52
CA SER A 205 -15.54 -6.11 -15.72
C SER A 205 -16.93 -6.40 -16.27
N ASP A 206 -17.05 -6.53 -17.59
CA ASP A 206 -18.32 -6.77 -18.29
C ASP A 206 -19.01 -8.08 -17.86
N ASP A 207 -18.25 -9.06 -17.36
CA ASP A 207 -18.76 -10.34 -16.86
C ASP A 207 -19.14 -10.31 -15.37
N GLY A 208 -19.10 -9.14 -14.72
CA GLY A 208 -19.44 -8.97 -13.31
C GLY A 208 -18.42 -9.55 -12.33
N VAL A 209 -17.29 -10.06 -12.80
CA VAL A 209 -16.17 -10.51 -11.96
C VAL A 209 -15.23 -9.35 -11.73
N ASP A 210 -15.04 -8.94 -10.48
CA ASP A 210 -14.12 -7.85 -10.15
C ASP A 210 -12.69 -8.23 -10.50
N ARG A 211 -11.95 -7.29 -11.07
CA ARG A 211 -10.51 -7.39 -11.31
C ARG A 211 -9.75 -6.48 -10.38
N PHE A 212 -8.46 -6.74 -10.22
CA PHE A 212 -7.62 -5.93 -9.35
C PHE A 212 -6.31 -5.57 -10.02
N ILE A 213 -5.99 -4.28 -9.95
CA ILE A 213 -4.69 -3.74 -10.36
C ILE A 213 -3.99 -3.15 -9.13
N ALA A 214 -2.66 -3.13 -9.15
CA ALA A 214 -1.87 -2.49 -8.11
C ALA A 214 -1.51 -1.04 -8.50
N ARG A 215 -1.75 -0.11 -7.58
CA ARG A 215 -1.18 1.24 -7.53
C ARG A 215 -0.18 1.29 -6.38
N PRO A 216 1.02 0.71 -6.56
CA PRO A 216 1.87 0.37 -5.42
C PRO A 216 2.35 1.62 -4.68
N GLU A 217 2.11 1.63 -3.37
CA GLU A 217 2.71 2.57 -2.44
C GLU A 217 3.56 1.78 -1.43
N LEU A 218 4.87 1.78 -1.67
CA LEU A 218 5.83 1.08 -0.82
C LEU A 218 6.53 2.07 0.10
N ARG A 219 6.48 1.79 1.39
CA ARG A 219 7.25 2.50 2.42
C ARG A 219 8.27 1.55 3.01
N VAL A 220 9.38 2.10 3.50
CA VAL A 220 10.40 1.32 4.21
C VAL A 220 10.64 1.93 5.58
N TYR A 221 10.76 1.06 6.58
CA TYR A 221 11.05 1.45 7.96
C TYR A 221 12.32 0.74 8.43
N ASP A 222 13.19 1.49 9.09
CA ASP A 222 14.29 0.96 9.90
C ASP A 222 13.71 0.58 11.27
N ILE A 223 13.62 -0.71 11.56
CA ILE A 223 12.91 -1.22 12.74
C ILE A 223 13.52 -0.69 14.04
N ALA A 224 14.84 -0.48 14.07
CA ALA A 224 15.53 0.09 15.23
C ALA A 224 15.12 1.54 15.53
N LYS A 225 14.42 2.21 14.60
CA LYS A 225 13.95 3.60 14.73
C LYS A 225 12.43 3.70 14.68
N THR A 226 11.75 2.62 15.02
CA THR A 226 10.28 2.56 14.97
C THR A 226 9.65 2.44 16.34
N GLY A 227 8.48 3.06 16.48
CA GLY A 227 7.58 2.91 17.61
C GLY A 227 6.32 2.16 17.22
N ALA A 228 5.39 2.06 18.18
CA ALA A 228 4.11 1.42 17.99
C ALA A 228 3.02 2.08 18.82
N ILE A 229 1.80 2.04 18.29
CA ILE A 229 0.58 2.34 19.03
C ILE A 229 -0.29 1.10 19.00
N ILE A 230 -0.66 0.59 20.18
CA ILE A 230 -1.61 -0.51 20.30
C ILE A 230 -2.91 0.00 20.89
N GLY A 231 -4.01 -0.72 20.69
CA GLY A 231 -5.22 -0.38 21.41
C GLY A 231 -6.27 -1.47 21.40
N ILE A 232 -7.24 -1.28 22.28
CA ILE A 232 -8.37 -2.19 22.48
C ILE A 232 -9.69 -1.43 22.39
N LEU A 233 -10.67 -2.08 21.79
CA LEU A 233 -12.04 -1.60 21.65
C LEU A 233 -13.01 -2.59 22.30
N ASP A 234 -14.15 -2.06 22.74
CA ASP A 234 -15.24 -2.86 23.27
C ASP A 234 -15.77 -3.76 22.16
N LYS A 235 -15.58 -5.07 22.32
CA LYS A 235 -16.01 -6.09 21.38
C LYS A 235 -17.53 -6.20 21.28
N SER A 236 -18.28 -5.79 22.29
CA SER A 236 -19.73 -6.00 22.37
C SER A 236 -20.52 -5.24 21.30
N VAL A 237 -19.94 -4.18 20.73
CA VAL A 237 -20.56 -3.38 19.66
C VAL A 237 -20.22 -3.88 18.24
N PHE A 238 -19.31 -4.85 18.11
CA PHE A 238 -18.89 -5.40 16.83
C PHE A 238 -19.79 -6.55 16.39
N CYS A 239 -19.92 -6.70 15.08
CA CYS A 239 -20.69 -7.78 14.50
C CYS A 239 -20.09 -9.16 14.78
N THR A 240 -20.96 -10.15 14.94
CA THR A 240 -20.59 -11.57 15.11
C THR A 240 -21.28 -12.41 14.05
N GLY A 241 -20.70 -13.55 13.69
CA GLY A 241 -21.34 -14.54 12.80
C GLY A 241 -21.73 -14.02 11.41
N GLY A 242 -21.01 -13.02 10.87
CA GLY A 242 -21.28 -12.45 9.54
C GLY A 242 -22.44 -11.43 9.49
N ALA A 243 -23.01 -11.03 10.63
CA ALA A 243 -23.97 -9.93 10.68
C ALA A 243 -23.33 -8.61 10.19
N THR A 244 -24.12 -7.73 9.57
CA THR A 244 -23.68 -6.41 9.09
C THR A 244 -24.63 -5.27 9.49
N THR A 245 -25.61 -5.55 10.34
CA THR A 245 -26.69 -4.63 10.70
C THR A 245 -26.69 -4.37 12.20
N GLY A 246 -26.75 -3.10 12.59
CA GLY A 246 -26.85 -2.69 14.00
C GLY A 246 -25.58 -2.94 14.83
N CYS A 247 -24.44 -3.15 14.17
CA CYS A 247 -23.15 -3.44 14.78
C CYS A 247 -22.01 -2.92 13.90
N VAL A 248 -20.82 -2.77 14.48
CA VAL A 248 -19.59 -2.32 13.80
C VAL A 248 -18.90 -3.47 13.08
N TYR A 249 -18.46 -3.25 11.85
CA TYR A 249 -17.62 -4.18 11.10
C TYR A 249 -16.67 -3.41 10.16
N ASP A 250 -15.69 -4.12 9.59
CA ASP A 250 -14.63 -3.55 8.74
C ASP A 250 -13.97 -2.31 9.35
N ALA A 251 -13.76 -2.32 10.67
CA ALA A 251 -13.13 -1.20 11.35
C ALA A 251 -11.63 -1.16 11.05
N MET A 252 -11.15 0.04 10.75
CA MET A 252 -9.78 0.35 10.41
C MET A 252 -9.27 1.43 11.34
N VAL A 253 -7.98 1.34 11.68
CA VAL A 253 -7.28 2.32 12.49
C VAL A 253 -6.12 2.86 11.67
N THR A 254 -5.99 4.18 11.63
CA THR A 254 -4.89 4.86 10.95
C THR A 254 -4.14 5.80 11.89
N ALA A 255 -2.81 5.76 11.84
CA ALA A 255 -1.98 6.80 12.44
C ALA A 255 -1.71 7.87 11.38
N GLN A 256 -2.00 9.13 11.70
CA GLN A 256 -1.89 10.24 10.78
C GLN A 256 -0.92 11.30 11.28
N ARG A 257 -0.28 11.98 10.33
CA ARG A 257 0.60 13.13 10.55
C ARG A 257 0.32 14.20 9.50
N PRO A 258 0.73 15.47 9.73
CA PRO A 258 0.72 16.47 8.67
C PRO A 258 1.50 15.99 7.45
N SER A 259 0.94 16.22 6.26
CA SER A 259 1.63 16.07 4.98
C SER A 259 2.87 16.97 4.91
N ASP A 260 3.77 16.70 3.96
CA ASP A 260 5.00 17.48 3.80
C ASP A 260 4.74 18.95 3.44
N ASP A 261 3.60 19.25 2.81
CA ASP A 261 3.14 20.62 2.54
C ASP A 261 2.38 21.27 3.72
N GLY A 262 2.10 20.50 4.78
CA GLY A 262 1.40 20.95 5.98
C GLY A 262 -0.08 21.28 5.75
N LEU A 263 -0.70 20.82 4.66
CA LEU A 263 -2.07 21.19 4.29
C LEU A 263 -3.13 20.18 4.74
N THR A 264 -2.75 18.93 5.01
CA THR A 264 -3.69 17.86 5.37
C THR A 264 -3.02 16.86 6.31
N MET A 265 -3.81 16.09 7.04
CA MET A 265 -3.29 14.89 7.69
C MET A 265 -3.27 13.74 6.69
N VAL A 266 -2.20 12.95 6.69
CA VAL A 266 -2.02 11.77 5.83
C VAL A 266 -1.77 10.53 6.67
N SER A 267 -2.39 9.40 6.28
CA SER A 267 -2.13 8.12 6.94
C SER A 267 -0.68 7.65 6.70
N VAL A 268 0.03 7.40 7.81
CA VAL A 268 1.37 6.82 7.88
C VAL A 268 1.29 5.30 7.99
N ARG A 269 0.30 4.81 8.73
CA ARG A 269 0.08 3.38 8.96
C ARG A 269 -1.40 3.14 9.12
N SER A 270 -1.87 2.06 8.51
CA SER A 270 -3.25 1.61 8.58
C SER A 270 -3.26 0.13 9.00
N THR A 271 -4.19 -0.27 9.85
CA THR A 271 -4.39 -1.67 10.23
C THR A 271 -5.86 -1.95 10.49
N PRO A 272 -6.39 -3.14 10.15
CA PRO A 272 -7.71 -3.55 10.57
C PRO A 272 -7.76 -3.80 12.08
N VAL A 273 -8.93 -3.56 12.66
CA VAL A 273 -9.28 -4.05 13.99
C VAL A 273 -9.55 -5.55 13.89
N VAL A 274 -8.90 -6.33 14.75
CA VAL A 274 -9.05 -7.79 14.81
C VAL A 274 -9.89 -8.17 16.03
N MET A 275 -10.84 -9.08 15.83
CA MET A 275 -11.67 -9.61 16.90
C MET A 275 -10.85 -10.59 17.77
N GLY A 276 -10.51 -10.19 18.99
CA GLY A 276 -9.92 -11.07 19.99
C GLY A 276 -10.97 -11.76 20.88
N ASP A 277 -10.50 -12.54 21.85
CA ASP A 277 -11.38 -13.28 22.77
C ASP A 277 -12.19 -12.33 23.65
N THR A 278 -11.50 -11.39 24.33
CA THR A 278 -12.09 -10.43 25.27
C THR A 278 -12.39 -9.09 24.62
N TYR A 279 -11.46 -8.57 23.81
CA TYR A 279 -11.56 -7.26 23.17
C TYR A 279 -11.39 -7.38 21.66
N ALA A 280 -11.89 -6.38 20.94
CA ALA A 280 -11.38 -6.09 19.61
C ALA A 280 -10.06 -5.32 19.79
N ALA A 281 -9.06 -5.58 18.96
CA ALA A 281 -7.72 -5.03 19.17
C ALA A 281 -7.07 -4.60 17.85
N PHE A 282 -6.14 -3.66 17.93
CA PHE A 282 -5.31 -3.25 16.81
C PHE A 282 -3.88 -2.95 17.24
N ALA A 283 -2.99 -2.96 16.27
CA ALA A 283 -1.61 -2.54 16.43
C ALA A 283 -1.08 -1.81 15.21
N LEU A 284 -0.81 -0.52 15.38
CA LEU A 284 -0.12 0.34 14.42
C LEU A 284 1.40 0.18 14.64
N TYR A 285 1.99 -0.74 13.88
CA TYR A 285 3.43 -0.98 13.89
C TYR A 285 3.90 -1.53 12.52
N PRO A 286 5.07 -1.13 12.00
CA PRO A 286 5.96 -0.09 12.51
C PRO A 286 5.40 1.33 12.28
N LEU A 287 5.73 2.25 13.20
CA LEU A 287 5.55 3.69 13.05
C LEU A 287 6.91 4.37 13.13
N PRO A 288 7.15 5.46 12.38
CA PRO A 288 8.39 6.22 12.57
C PRO A 288 8.39 6.82 13.99
N ALA A 289 9.50 6.67 14.72
CA ALA A 289 9.63 7.27 16.04
C ALA A 289 9.57 8.80 15.93
N LEU A 290 8.79 9.44 16.80
CA LEU A 290 8.65 10.89 16.83
C LEU A 290 9.49 11.52 17.96
N PRO A 291 10.00 12.75 17.78
CA PRO A 291 10.61 13.51 18.87
C PRO A 291 9.63 13.70 20.05
N ALA A 292 10.19 13.86 21.25
CA ALA A 292 9.40 14.14 22.44
C ALA A 292 8.49 15.38 22.25
N GLY A 293 7.23 15.27 22.65
CA GLY A 293 6.22 16.32 22.49
C GLY A 293 5.51 16.34 21.13
N GLN A 294 5.89 15.47 20.19
CA GLN A 294 5.12 15.22 18.97
C GLN A 294 4.30 13.94 19.12
N GLY A 295 3.22 13.84 18.33
CA GLY A 295 2.36 12.68 18.32
C GLY A 295 1.66 12.52 16.98
N PHE A 296 1.11 11.33 16.78
CA PHE A 296 0.17 11.02 15.71
C PHE A 296 -1.24 11.38 16.15
N ASP A 297 -2.08 11.74 15.18
CA ASP A 297 -3.52 11.63 15.39
C ASP A 297 -3.96 10.25 14.93
N VAL A 298 -4.66 9.53 15.79
CA VAL A 298 -5.17 8.19 15.49
C VAL A 298 -6.64 8.29 15.11
N VAL A 299 -6.95 7.93 13.87
CA VAL A 299 -8.32 7.92 13.33
C VAL A 299 -8.82 6.48 13.29
N ILE A 300 -9.95 6.24 13.95
CA ILE A 300 -10.63 4.94 14.02
C ILE A 300 -11.98 5.09 13.33
N HIS A 301 -12.18 4.36 12.25
CA HIS A 301 -13.43 4.38 11.48
C HIS A 301 -13.83 2.96 11.08
N GLY A 302 -15.05 2.79 10.62
CA GLY A 302 -15.60 1.49 10.24
C GLY A 302 -17.03 1.64 9.76
N ARG A 303 -17.64 0.51 9.38
CA ARG A 303 -19.04 0.48 8.95
C ARG A 303 -19.97 0.63 10.15
N ASN A 304 -21.07 1.37 9.97
CA ASN A 304 -22.09 1.65 10.98
C ASN A 304 -21.57 2.33 12.26
N MET A 305 -20.39 2.95 12.26
CA MET A 305 -19.86 3.67 13.43
C MET A 305 -19.56 5.13 13.09
N ARG A 306 -19.64 5.99 14.11
CA ARG A 306 -19.10 7.34 14.04
C ARG A 306 -17.58 7.29 14.10
N THR A 307 -16.91 8.09 13.29
CA THR A 307 -15.45 8.17 13.29
C THR A 307 -14.92 8.74 14.61
N MET A 308 -13.91 8.10 15.17
CA MET A 308 -13.21 8.55 16.37
C MET A 308 -11.82 9.10 16.01
N VAL A 309 -11.40 10.16 16.67
CA VAL A 309 -10.08 10.78 16.53
C VAL A 309 -9.45 10.91 17.91
N VAL A 310 -8.26 10.33 18.10
CA VAL A 310 -7.45 10.53 19.31
C VAL A 310 -6.23 11.38 18.94
N LYS A 311 -6.14 12.57 19.51
CA LYS A 311 -5.08 13.52 19.20
C LYS A 311 -3.80 13.26 19.97
N ALA A 312 -2.66 13.62 19.37
CA ALA A 312 -1.35 13.70 20.03
C ALA A 312 -0.89 12.40 20.71
N VAL A 313 -1.12 11.25 20.06
CA VAL A 313 -0.67 9.94 20.53
C VAL A 313 0.82 9.77 20.25
N PRO A 314 1.69 9.62 21.26
CA PRO A 314 3.13 9.47 21.03
C PRO A 314 3.45 8.12 20.35
N ALA A 315 4.59 8.02 19.69
CA ALA A 315 5.22 6.73 19.44
C ALA A 315 6.74 6.90 19.52
N ALA A 316 7.35 6.37 20.58
CA ALA A 316 8.79 6.41 20.77
C ALA A 316 9.45 5.16 20.18
N ALA A 317 10.75 5.27 19.88
CA ALA A 317 11.55 4.09 19.52
C ALA A 317 11.46 3.05 20.64
N ASP A 318 11.43 1.78 20.27
CA ASP A 318 11.32 0.64 21.19
C ASP A 318 10.00 0.53 21.97
N ASP A 319 8.96 1.30 21.62
CA ASP A 319 7.66 1.26 22.31
C ASP A 319 7.09 -0.17 22.44
N LEU A 320 7.32 -1.05 21.46
CA LEU A 320 6.91 -2.46 21.54
C LEU A 320 7.62 -3.27 22.62
N LEU A 321 8.86 -2.90 22.92
CA LEU A 321 9.71 -3.56 23.90
C LEU A 321 9.65 -2.86 25.26
N ALA A 322 9.04 -1.66 25.31
CA ALA A 322 8.85 -0.91 26.53
C ALA A 322 7.94 -1.68 27.52
N ALA A 323 8.23 -1.53 28.81
CA ALA A 323 7.40 -2.10 29.88
C ALA A 323 5.93 -1.66 29.76
N ASN A 324 5.74 -0.39 29.37
CA ASN A 324 4.46 0.28 29.16
C ASN A 324 4.41 0.86 27.73
N PRO A 325 3.99 0.07 26.72
CA PRO A 325 3.85 0.57 25.36
C PRO A 325 2.81 1.70 25.27
N THR A 326 2.92 2.56 24.26
CA THR A 326 1.84 3.51 23.97
C THR A 326 0.55 2.75 23.63
N GLN A 327 -0.46 2.92 24.47
CA GLN A 327 -1.70 2.16 24.40
C GLN A 327 -2.93 3.06 24.41
N LEU A 328 -3.90 2.77 23.54
CA LEU A 328 -5.23 3.37 23.49
C LEU A 328 -6.29 2.41 24.04
N GLY A 329 -7.00 2.82 25.08
CA GLY A 329 -7.88 1.95 25.85
C GLY A 329 -7.07 1.04 26.78
N VAL A 330 -7.53 0.87 28.02
CA VAL A 330 -6.71 0.28 29.10
C VAL A 330 -7.12 -1.17 29.38
N ASP A 331 -6.19 -2.13 29.30
CA ASP A 331 -6.39 -3.53 29.72
C ASP A 331 -6.02 -3.67 31.20
N LEU A 332 -7.03 -3.83 32.05
CA LEU A 332 -6.90 -3.76 33.50
C LEU A 332 -6.78 -5.15 34.17
N SER A 333 -6.14 -6.07 33.46
CA SER A 333 -5.54 -7.27 34.07
C SER A 333 -4.22 -6.99 34.82
N ASP A 334 -3.76 -5.72 34.84
CA ASP A 334 -2.78 -5.21 35.79
C ASP A 334 -3.42 -5.03 37.18
N PRO A 335 -2.99 -5.74 38.23
CA PRO A 335 -3.56 -5.63 39.57
C PRO A 335 -3.50 -4.23 40.22
N ASN A 336 -2.78 -3.27 39.62
CA ASN A 336 -2.71 -1.89 40.10
C ASN A 336 -3.74 -0.93 39.46
N HIS A 337 -4.48 -1.37 38.44
CA HIS A 337 -5.42 -0.53 37.70
C HIS A 337 -6.70 -1.37 37.47
N PRO A 338 -7.87 -1.13 38.14
CA PRO A 338 -8.91 -2.18 38.31
C PRO A 338 -10.18 -2.24 37.38
N VAL A 339 -10.43 -1.34 36.43
CA VAL A 339 -11.54 -1.44 35.45
C VAL A 339 -11.13 -1.20 33.98
N PRO A 340 -11.17 -2.21 33.07
CA PRO A 340 -10.85 -1.99 31.66
C PRO A 340 -11.75 -0.90 31.08
N ALA A 341 -11.15 0.15 30.54
CA ALA A 341 -11.87 1.16 29.77
C ALA A 341 -11.44 1.02 28.31
N PRO A 342 -11.89 -0.04 27.62
CA PRO A 342 -11.67 -0.14 26.18
C PRO A 342 -12.32 1.06 25.50
N LEU A 343 -11.82 1.43 24.32
CA LEU A 343 -12.50 2.44 23.51
C LEU A 343 -13.88 1.90 23.13
N VAL A 344 -14.92 2.71 23.27
CA VAL A 344 -16.29 2.29 22.94
C VAL A 344 -16.72 2.97 21.64
N PRO A 345 -16.67 2.28 20.48
CA PRO A 345 -17.28 2.78 19.26
C PRO A 345 -18.75 3.10 19.48
N GLN A 346 -19.21 4.21 18.89
CA GLN A 346 -20.62 4.55 18.87
C GLN A 346 -21.21 4.28 17.50
N LEU A 347 -22.37 3.62 17.47
CA LEU A 347 -23.07 3.34 16.23
C LEU A 347 -23.56 4.64 15.56
N SER A 348 -23.43 4.71 14.25
CA SER A 348 -24.10 5.72 13.44
C SER A 348 -25.60 5.41 13.40
N THR A 349 -26.43 6.36 13.82
CA THR A 349 -27.89 6.21 13.77
C THR A 349 -28.44 6.24 12.34
N ALA A 350 -27.71 6.86 11.42
CA ALA A 350 -28.09 6.94 10.01
C ALA A 350 -27.47 5.82 9.15
N GLY A 351 -26.58 5.00 9.71
CA GLY A 351 -25.74 4.08 8.94
C GLY A 351 -24.61 4.82 8.20
N ASP A 352 -24.04 4.20 7.17
CA ASP A 352 -23.04 4.85 6.31
C ASP A 352 -23.70 5.43 5.07
N ALA A 353 -23.07 6.44 4.47
CA ALA A 353 -23.40 6.86 3.11
C ALA A 353 -22.64 5.99 2.10
N MET A 354 -23.27 5.67 0.97
CA MET A 354 -22.61 4.99 -0.15
C MET A 354 -22.31 5.99 -1.25
N VAL A 355 -21.04 6.25 -1.55
CA VAL A 355 -20.63 7.28 -2.50
C VAL A 355 -20.30 6.69 -3.86
N THR A 356 -20.87 7.25 -4.91
CA THR A 356 -20.50 6.99 -6.32
C THR A 356 -19.96 8.27 -6.96
N LEU A 357 -19.34 8.16 -8.15
CA LEU A 357 -18.90 9.34 -8.91
C LEU A 357 -19.88 9.67 -10.02
N ALA A 358 -20.28 10.93 -10.10
CA ALA A 358 -21.16 11.46 -11.16
C ALA A 358 -20.41 11.65 -12.50
N SER A 359 -19.08 11.73 -12.46
CA SER A 359 -18.23 11.85 -13.64
C SER A 359 -16.86 11.19 -13.40
N PRO A 360 -16.17 10.72 -14.46
CA PRO A 360 -14.82 10.20 -14.35
C PRO A 360 -13.83 11.21 -13.79
N THR A 361 -12.88 10.73 -13.01
CA THR A 361 -11.71 11.51 -12.59
C THR A 361 -10.76 11.76 -13.76
N ILE A 362 -10.00 12.85 -13.67
CA ILE A 362 -8.91 13.17 -14.59
C ILE A 362 -7.66 13.42 -13.73
N PRO A 363 -6.60 12.59 -13.87
CA PRO A 363 -6.52 11.38 -14.70
C PRO A 363 -7.40 10.24 -14.16
N LYS A 364 -7.72 9.26 -15.02
CA LYS A 364 -8.55 8.10 -14.66
C LYS A 364 -7.95 7.19 -13.59
N SER A 365 -6.65 7.30 -13.32
CA SER A 365 -5.94 6.54 -12.28
C SER A 365 -5.83 7.27 -10.93
N ALA A 366 -6.66 8.30 -10.72
CA ALA A 366 -6.64 9.07 -9.49
C ALA A 366 -7.04 8.23 -8.25
N SER A 367 -6.59 8.69 -7.09
CA SER A 367 -7.11 8.27 -5.78
C SER A 367 -7.91 9.40 -5.17
N LEU A 368 -8.98 9.06 -4.45
CA LEU A 368 -9.86 10.00 -3.76
C LEU A 368 -9.70 9.83 -2.24
N ARG A 369 -9.66 10.95 -1.52
CA ARG A 369 -9.65 10.99 -0.05
C ARG A 369 -10.82 11.81 0.45
N PHE A 370 -11.64 11.21 1.29
CA PHE A 370 -12.72 11.86 2.04
C PHE A 370 -12.16 12.28 3.39
N SER A 371 -12.07 13.58 3.62
CA SER A 371 -11.45 14.14 4.82
C SER A 371 -12.41 15.04 5.59
N GLN A 372 -12.24 15.15 6.90
CA GLN A 372 -13.00 16.06 7.76
C GLN A 372 -12.05 16.83 8.66
N THR A 373 -12.33 18.11 8.87
CA THR A 373 -11.46 18.99 9.64
C THR A 373 -12.05 19.26 11.02
N LEU A 374 -11.26 19.08 12.07
CA LEU A 374 -11.67 19.47 13.42
C LEU A 374 -11.86 21.00 13.50
N PRO A 375 -12.82 21.50 14.27
CA PRO A 375 -12.95 22.94 14.52
C PRO A 375 -11.79 23.41 15.39
N GLY A 376 -11.16 24.52 15.00
CA GLY A 376 -10.03 25.08 15.70
C GLY A 376 -9.10 25.84 14.75
N THR A 377 -8.22 26.67 15.31
CA THR A 377 -7.19 27.34 14.51
C THR A 377 -6.04 26.39 14.27
N GLY A 378 -5.66 26.17 13.01
CA GLY A 378 -4.52 25.32 12.65
C GLY A 378 -4.82 23.81 12.61
N GLU A 379 -6.09 23.41 12.75
CA GLU A 379 -6.49 22.02 12.50
C GLU A 379 -6.39 21.69 11.01
N LEU A 380 -5.90 20.50 10.70
CA LEU A 380 -5.76 19.99 9.34
C LEU A 380 -6.86 18.95 9.05
N PRO A 381 -7.31 18.80 7.79
CA PRO A 381 -8.26 17.75 7.43
C PRO A 381 -7.70 16.34 7.71
N HIS A 382 -8.44 15.53 8.47
CA HIS A 382 -8.14 14.12 8.75
C HIS A 382 -8.65 13.22 7.63
N GLU A 383 -7.80 12.34 7.09
CA GLU A 383 -8.22 11.33 6.10
C GLU A 383 -9.15 10.30 6.76
N ILE A 384 -10.44 10.29 6.42
CA ILE A 384 -11.42 9.37 7.01
C ILE A 384 -11.54 8.10 6.18
N VAL A 385 -11.68 8.26 4.86
CA VAL A 385 -11.74 7.16 3.90
C VAL A 385 -10.90 7.53 2.69
N SER A 386 -10.11 6.58 2.19
CA SER A 386 -9.48 6.66 0.88
C SER A 386 -9.98 5.55 -0.03
N ALA A 387 -10.09 5.87 -1.31
CA ALA A 387 -10.53 4.93 -2.33
C ALA A 387 -9.83 5.22 -3.66
N ASN A 388 -9.42 4.16 -4.34
CA ASN A 388 -8.92 4.26 -5.71
C ASN A 388 -10.09 4.19 -6.69
N VAL A 389 -9.98 4.94 -7.79
CA VAL A 389 -10.90 4.77 -8.93
C VAL A 389 -10.34 3.73 -9.89
N ASP A 390 -11.24 3.08 -10.63
CA ASP A 390 -10.90 2.19 -11.72
C ASP A 390 -10.14 2.98 -12.81
N ALA A 391 -8.91 2.55 -13.09
CA ALA A 391 -8.01 3.25 -14.01
C ALA A 391 -8.52 3.31 -15.46
N PHE A 392 -9.55 2.54 -15.82
CA PHE A 392 -10.09 2.44 -17.18
C PHE A 392 -11.34 3.29 -17.38
N SER A 393 -12.22 3.32 -16.37
CA SER A 393 -13.43 4.14 -16.38
C SER A 393 -13.24 5.52 -15.75
N GLY A 394 -12.28 5.68 -14.84
CA GLY A 394 -12.13 6.85 -13.97
C GLY A 394 -13.19 6.96 -12.89
N LEU A 395 -14.04 5.95 -12.72
CA LEU A 395 -15.14 5.88 -11.75
C LEU A 395 -14.80 4.88 -10.62
N PHE A 396 -15.56 4.90 -9.52
CA PHE A 396 -15.47 3.80 -8.57
C PHE A 396 -16.10 2.53 -9.16
N ALA A 397 -15.40 1.40 -9.07
CA ALA A 397 -15.96 0.10 -9.47
C ALA A 397 -17.15 -0.33 -8.59
N LYS A 398 -17.17 0.11 -7.33
CA LYS A 398 -18.28 -0.09 -6.37
C LYS A 398 -18.50 1.17 -5.53
N PRO A 399 -19.73 1.42 -5.03
CA PRO A 399 -19.96 2.51 -4.10
C PRO A 399 -19.02 2.43 -2.89
N VAL A 400 -18.41 3.56 -2.53
CA VAL A 400 -17.47 3.67 -1.42
C VAL A 400 -18.26 4.04 -0.17
N PRO A 401 -18.22 3.22 0.89
CA PRO A 401 -18.86 3.60 2.14
C PRO A 401 -18.09 4.69 2.86
N VAL A 402 -18.82 5.70 3.32
CA VAL A 402 -18.29 6.80 4.11
C VAL A 402 -19.11 6.91 5.40
N PRO A 403 -18.47 6.93 6.58
CA PRO A 403 -19.17 7.13 7.86
C PRO A 403 -19.99 8.42 7.87
N THR A 404 -20.97 8.52 8.77
CA THR A 404 -21.78 9.74 8.93
C THR A 404 -21.93 10.13 10.40
N GLY A 405 -22.34 11.37 10.64
CA GLY A 405 -22.50 11.95 11.97
C GLY A 405 -21.26 12.68 12.49
N PRO A 406 -21.35 13.28 13.69
CA PRO A 406 -20.25 14.05 14.27
C PRO A 406 -19.03 13.16 14.55
N LEU A 407 -17.85 13.78 14.55
CA LEU A 407 -16.61 13.14 14.99
C LEU A 407 -16.61 12.96 16.50
N ARG A 408 -16.03 11.85 16.96
CA ARG A 408 -15.79 11.57 18.38
C ARG A 408 -14.34 11.88 18.68
N VAL A 409 -14.05 12.97 19.40
CA VAL A 409 -12.68 13.45 19.58
C VAL A 409 -12.23 13.30 21.04
N ALA A 410 -11.02 12.80 21.24
CA ALA A 410 -10.33 12.80 22.53
C ALA A 410 -8.87 13.26 22.33
N THR A 411 -8.23 13.72 23.41
CA THR A 411 -6.77 13.95 23.43
C THR A 411 -6.11 12.84 24.24
N TYR A 412 -5.00 12.31 23.75
CA TYR A 412 -4.27 11.27 24.44
C TYR A 412 -3.81 11.71 25.83
N THR A 413 -4.06 10.87 26.82
CA THR A 413 -3.54 11.02 28.18
C THR A 413 -2.98 9.67 28.63
N ASN A 414 -1.72 9.64 29.05
CA ASN A 414 -1.06 8.40 29.44
C ASN A 414 -1.73 7.80 30.70
N GLY A 415 -2.00 6.50 30.67
CA GLY A 415 -2.53 5.73 31.81
C GLY A 415 -3.96 6.07 32.26
N SER A 416 -4.70 6.90 31.51
CA SER A 416 -6.07 7.31 31.87
C SER A 416 -7.08 6.89 30.80
N ALA A 417 -8.35 6.75 31.20
CA ALA A 417 -9.43 6.55 30.25
C ALA A 417 -9.60 7.80 29.37
N LEU A 418 -9.73 7.60 28.06
CA LEU A 418 -9.95 8.71 27.12
C LEU A 418 -11.40 9.20 27.20
N ALA A 419 -11.57 10.50 27.39
CA ALA A 419 -12.88 11.16 27.37
C ALA A 419 -13.19 11.69 25.96
N PHE A 420 -14.14 11.06 25.27
CA PHE A 420 -14.57 11.47 23.94
C PHE A 420 -15.73 12.46 24.00
N SER A 421 -15.65 13.53 23.21
CA SER A 421 -16.74 14.48 22.96
C SER A 421 -17.16 14.44 21.49
N ASP A 422 -18.46 14.66 21.24
CA ASP A 422 -18.97 14.85 19.88
C ASP A 422 -18.54 16.24 19.37
N VAL A 423 -18.02 16.28 18.15
CA VAL A 423 -17.51 17.47 17.48
C VAL A 423 -18.06 17.50 16.06
N THR A 424 -18.66 18.63 15.68
CA THR A 424 -19.06 18.88 14.30
C THR A 424 -17.83 19.34 13.50
N PRO A 425 -17.45 18.65 12.42
CA PRO A 425 -16.38 19.09 11.53
C PRO A 425 -16.63 20.47 10.94
N VAL A 426 -15.59 21.14 10.47
CA VAL A 426 -15.69 22.45 9.79
C VAL A 426 -16.60 22.37 8.57
N GLU A 427 -16.54 21.27 7.82
CA GLU A 427 -17.39 21.02 6.66
C GLU A 427 -18.85 20.74 7.09
N GLY A 428 -19.06 20.20 8.29
CA GLY A 428 -20.34 19.69 8.81
C GLY A 428 -20.34 18.17 9.00
N SER A 429 -21.26 17.66 9.85
CA SER A 429 -21.26 16.25 10.28
C SER A 429 -21.40 15.22 9.16
N ASP A 430 -22.05 15.57 8.06
CA ASP A 430 -22.25 14.70 6.90
C ASP A 430 -21.67 15.34 5.62
N GLN A 431 -20.61 16.14 5.80
CA GLN A 431 -19.87 16.75 4.70
C GLN A 431 -18.39 16.40 4.81
N TYR A 432 -17.75 16.35 3.64
CA TYR A 432 -16.37 15.94 3.49
C TYR A 432 -15.64 16.87 2.55
N THR A 433 -14.40 17.18 2.88
CA THR A 433 -13.43 17.64 1.89
C THR A 433 -13.03 16.43 1.04
N LEU A 434 -13.52 16.37 -0.19
CA LEU A 434 -13.14 15.38 -1.19
C LEU A 434 -11.90 15.86 -1.94
N THR A 435 -10.77 15.22 -1.68
CA THR A 435 -9.51 15.49 -2.37
C THR A 435 -9.28 14.47 -3.47
N THR A 436 -9.05 14.96 -4.69
CA THR A 436 -8.65 14.16 -5.85
C THR A 436 -7.14 14.28 -6.05
N ALA A 437 -6.45 13.15 -5.91
CA ALA A 437 -5.01 13.03 -6.11
C ALA A 437 -4.75 12.21 -7.37
N GLY A 438 -4.21 12.85 -8.41
CA GLY A 438 -3.95 12.23 -9.72
C GLY A 438 -2.72 11.30 -9.70
N THR A 439 -1.92 11.37 -10.76
CA THR A 439 -0.59 10.76 -10.77
C THR A 439 0.40 11.62 -9.98
N ARG A 440 1.64 11.15 -9.81
CA ARG A 440 2.73 11.96 -9.22
C ARG A 440 2.99 13.28 -9.97
N TYR A 441 2.49 13.38 -11.19
CA TYR A 441 2.65 14.53 -12.09
C TYR A 441 1.56 15.59 -11.96
N ASP A 442 0.56 15.37 -11.11
CA ASP A 442 -0.60 16.25 -10.98
C ASP A 442 -0.62 16.96 -9.62
N PHE A 443 -1.26 18.12 -9.58
CA PHE A 443 -1.65 18.79 -8.34
C PHE A 443 -2.94 18.19 -7.81
N GLU A 444 -2.97 17.94 -6.50
CA GLU A 444 -4.19 17.57 -5.82
C GLU A 444 -5.19 18.74 -5.86
N ARG A 445 -6.48 18.41 -5.91
CA ARG A 445 -7.57 19.38 -5.88
C ARG A 445 -8.66 18.90 -4.93
N SER A 446 -9.25 19.83 -4.21
CA SER A 446 -10.23 19.52 -3.17
C SER A 446 -11.48 20.37 -3.31
N GLY A 447 -12.63 19.80 -2.96
CA GLY A 447 -13.90 20.48 -2.83
C GLY A 447 -14.75 19.85 -1.74
N VAL A 448 -15.71 20.60 -1.20
CA VAL A 448 -16.62 20.08 -0.17
C VAL A 448 -17.79 19.35 -0.84
N VAL A 449 -18.11 18.16 -0.35
CA VAL A 449 -19.23 17.34 -0.81
C VAL A 449 -20.09 16.94 0.38
N GLY A 450 -21.41 16.98 0.21
CA GLY A 450 -22.36 16.44 1.17
C GLY A 450 -22.69 14.98 0.87
N VAL A 451 -22.85 14.17 1.92
CA VAL A 451 -23.31 12.79 1.83
C VAL A 451 -24.48 12.58 2.79
N ALA A 452 -25.42 11.69 2.48
CA ALA A 452 -26.54 11.38 3.37
C ALA A 452 -26.45 9.93 3.87
N GLY A 453 -26.47 9.74 5.19
CA GLY A 453 -26.43 8.42 5.81
C GLY A 453 -27.59 7.54 5.35
N GLY A 454 -27.30 6.24 5.15
CA GLY A 454 -28.27 5.26 4.69
C GLY A 454 -28.70 5.43 3.24
N SER A 455 -28.07 6.35 2.50
CA SER A 455 -28.40 6.68 1.11
C SER A 455 -27.19 6.52 0.20
N THR A 456 -27.45 6.36 -1.10
CA THR A 456 -26.41 6.43 -2.14
C THR A 456 -26.34 7.85 -2.68
N THR A 457 -25.15 8.46 -2.68
CA THR A 457 -24.93 9.84 -3.14
C THR A 457 -23.89 9.85 -4.26
N ALA A 458 -24.21 10.46 -5.39
CA ALA A 458 -23.25 10.69 -6.48
C ALA A 458 -22.54 12.03 -6.26
N VAL A 459 -21.20 12.01 -6.22
CA VAL A 459 -20.38 13.22 -6.05
C VAL A 459 -19.57 13.51 -7.30
N THR A 460 -19.25 14.79 -7.54
CA THR A 460 -18.40 15.21 -8.65
C THR A 460 -16.99 15.46 -8.13
N PRO A 461 -15.97 14.69 -8.55
CA PRO A 461 -14.59 14.94 -8.14
C PRO A 461 -14.07 16.22 -8.79
N THR A 462 -13.15 16.91 -8.11
CA THR A 462 -12.50 18.09 -8.70
C THR A 462 -11.40 17.61 -9.64
N SER A 463 -11.41 18.07 -10.90
CA SER A 463 -10.39 17.69 -11.88
C SER A 463 -9.00 18.16 -11.45
N THR A 464 -8.02 17.27 -11.51
CA THR A 464 -6.62 17.63 -11.22
C THR A 464 -6.01 18.42 -12.37
N SER A 465 -4.86 19.06 -12.11
CA SER A 465 -4.10 19.77 -13.13
C SER A 465 -2.64 19.34 -13.08
N ARG A 466 -2.04 19.07 -14.25
CA ARG A 466 -0.62 18.72 -14.36
C ARG A 466 0.26 19.80 -13.73
N ARG A 467 1.33 19.38 -13.06
CA ARG A 467 2.31 20.29 -12.43
C ARG A 467 3.04 21.13 -13.49
N ALA A 468 3.25 22.40 -13.18
CA ALA A 468 3.95 23.33 -14.07
C ALA A 468 5.41 22.88 -14.29
N GLY A 469 5.97 23.12 -15.47
CA GLY A 469 7.35 22.74 -15.82
C GLY A 469 7.52 21.31 -16.32
N LEU A 470 6.46 20.49 -16.32
CA LEU A 470 6.45 19.20 -17.02
C LEU A 470 6.24 19.40 -18.51
N ASN A 471 7.27 19.13 -19.30
CA ASN A 471 7.18 19.11 -20.76
C ASN A 471 6.82 17.69 -21.20
N PRO A 472 5.60 17.45 -21.70
CA PRO A 472 5.26 16.13 -22.22
C PRO A 472 6.03 15.84 -23.52
N VAL A 473 6.37 14.58 -23.73
CA VAL A 473 6.94 14.07 -24.98
C VAL A 473 5.95 13.11 -25.61
N SER A 474 5.61 13.38 -26.87
CA SER A 474 4.76 12.51 -27.67
C SER A 474 5.48 11.19 -27.93
N THR A 475 4.85 10.10 -27.50
CA THR A 475 5.36 8.73 -27.62
C THR A 475 4.46 7.93 -28.55
N ALA A 476 5.03 7.38 -29.63
CA ALA A 476 4.32 6.54 -30.59
C ALA A 476 4.34 5.08 -30.16
N ILE A 477 3.16 4.47 -29.98
CA ILE A 477 3.02 3.09 -29.53
C ILE A 477 2.29 2.29 -30.61
N THR A 478 2.99 1.37 -31.24
CA THR A 478 2.40 0.46 -32.24
C THR A 478 1.85 -0.79 -31.53
N VAL A 479 0.55 -0.99 -31.61
CA VAL A 479 -0.15 -2.12 -30.98
C VAL A 479 -0.70 -3.05 -32.03
N THR A 480 -0.31 -4.32 -31.98
CA THR A 480 -0.85 -5.38 -32.86
C THR A 480 -1.71 -6.34 -32.03
N VAL A 481 -2.98 -6.49 -32.38
CA VAL A 481 -3.91 -7.40 -31.70
C VAL A 481 -4.65 -8.29 -32.71
N PRO A 482 -4.51 -9.63 -32.64
CA PRO A 482 -5.16 -10.53 -33.58
C PRO A 482 -6.69 -10.51 -33.46
N SER A 483 -7.37 -9.99 -34.48
CA SER A 483 -8.85 -9.92 -34.52
C SER A 483 -9.54 -11.30 -34.60
N SER A 484 -8.78 -12.35 -34.95
CA SER A 484 -9.27 -13.74 -34.89
C SER A 484 -9.45 -14.26 -33.47
N LYS A 485 -8.78 -13.64 -32.48
CA LYS A 485 -8.78 -14.09 -31.08
C LYS A 485 -9.47 -13.12 -30.14
N TYR A 486 -9.45 -11.82 -30.42
CA TYR A 486 -9.92 -10.77 -29.52
C TYR A 486 -10.88 -9.81 -30.25
N ASP A 487 -11.73 -9.14 -29.48
CA ASP A 487 -12.63 -8.08 -29.98
C ASP A 487 -12.57 -6.79 -29.12
N ALA A 488 -11.78 -6.81 -28.05
CA ALA A 488 -11.46 -5.69 -27.20
C ALA A 488 -9.97 -5.69 -26.84
N ALA A 489 -9.38 -4.50 -26.78
CA ALA A 489 -8.04 -4.30 -26.30
C ALA A 489 -7.85 -2.91 -25.70
N GLU A 490 -6.94 -2.81 -24.74
CA GLU A 490 -6.67 -1.58 -24.01
C GLU A 490 -5.16 -1.45 -23.77
N LEU A 491 -4.65 -0.26 -24.06
CA LEU A 491 -3.28 0.16 -23.81
C LEU A 491 -3.17 0.66 -22.37
N VAL A 492 -2.14 0.19 -21.66
CA VAL A 492 -1.81 0.62 -20.30
C VAL A 492 -0.36 1.09 -20.27
N ILE A 493 -0.15 2.30 -19.75
CA ILE A 493 1.18 2.87 -19.54
C ILE A 493 1.32 3.17 -18.05
N SER A 494 2.40 2.69 -17.45
CA SER A 494 2.67 2.87 -16.03
C SER A 494 4.11 3.28 -15.77
N ASP A 495 4.35 3.87 -14.62
CA ASP A 495 5.69 4.07 -14.06
C ASP A 495 5.81 3.40 -12.68
N VAL A 496 6.84 3.75 -11.91
CA VAL A 496 7.05 3.24 -10.54
C VAL A 496 5.94 3.62 -9.54
N GLY A 497 5.08 4.58 -9.87
CA GLY A 497 3.93 5.03 -9.09
C GLY A 497 2.60 4.43 -9.52
N GLY A 498 2.58 3.55 -10.53
CA GLY A 498 1.39 2.90 -11.05
C GLY A 498 0.95 3.43 -12.41
N VAL A 499 -0.35 3.28 -12.72
CA VAL A 499 -0.90 3.65 -14.04
C VAL A 499 -0.89 5.16 -14.25
N VAL A 500 -0.31 5.57 -15.37
CA VAL A 500 -0.21 6.98 -15.80
C VAL A 500 -1.22 7.26 -16.91
N HIS A 501 -1.46 6.28 -17.79
CA HIS A 501 -2.39 6.43 -18.91
C HIS A 501 -3.03 5.10 -19.29
N THR A 502 -4.30 5.18 -19.69
CA THR A 502 -5.09 4.06 -20.23
C THR A 502 -5.89 4.53 -21.44
N GLN A 503 -6.01 3.67 -22.46
CA GLN A 503 -6.76 3.99 -23.67
C GLN A 503 -7.23 2.72 -24.39
N ASP A 504 -8.50 2.70 -24.81
CA ASP A 504 -9.01 1.68 -25.73
C ASP A 504 -8.24 1.72 -27.07
N VAL A 505 -7.82 0.55 -27.56
CA VAL A 505 -7.09 0.44 -28.83
C VAL A 505 -7.82 -0.49 -29.79
N ALA A 506 -7.75 -0.14 -31.08
CA ALA A 506 -8.39 -0.93 -32.12
C ALA A 506 -7.74 -2.32 -32.22
N VAL A 507 -8.57 -3.37 -32.26
CA VAL A 507 -8.11 -4.72 -32.51
C VAL A 507 -7.76 -4.85 -34.00
N ASN A 508 -6.46 -4.85 -34.30
CA ASN A 508 -5.95 -4.84 -35.66
C ASN A 508 -4.70 -5.72 -35.78
N SER A 509 -4.80 -6.78 -36.60
CA SER A 509 -3.69 -7.69 -36.89
C SER A 509 -2.57 -7.05 -37.70
N SER A 510 -2.82 -5.90 -38.35
CA SER A 510 -1.81 -5.13 -39.09
C SER A 510 -1.12 -4.04 -38.26
N GLY A 511 -1.51 -3.87 -36.99
CA GLY A 511 -0.99 -2.86 -36.10
C GLY A 511 -1.75 -1.53 -36.18
N THR A 512 -1.91 -0.88 -35.02
CA THR A 512 -2.46 0.47 -34.86
C THR A 512 -1.43 1.31 -34.11
N THR A 513 -1.05 2.47 -34.63
CA THR A 513 -0.16 3.40 -33.90
C THR A 513 -1.00 4.40 -33.12
N VAL A 514 -0.72 4.51 -31.82
CA VAL A 514 -1.34 5.46 -30.90
C VAL A 514 -0.27 6.44 -30.44
N SER A 515 -0.58 7.73 -30.41
CA SER A 515 0.31 8.77 -29.90
C SER A 515 -0.15 9.19 -28.51
N VAL A 516 0.75 9.11 -27.52
CA VAL A 516 0.45 9.47 -26.13
C VAL A 516 1.45 10.49 -25.61
N ASP A 517 0.96 11.56 -24.99
CA ASP A 517 1.78 12.59 -24.35
C ASP A 517 2.10 12.23 -22.91
N LEU A 518 3.34 11.80 -22.69
CA LEU A 518 3.84 11.35 -21.39
C LEU A 518 4.76 12.41 -20.76
N PRO A 519 4.70 12.62 -19.43
CA PRO A 519 5.67 13.46 -18.73
C PRO A 519 7.11 13.02 -19.02
N ALA A 520 8.00 13.99 -19.21
CA ALA A 520 9.39 13.71 -19.60
C ALA A 520 10.37 14.60 -18.84
N GLY A 521 11.67 14.33 -19.02
CA GLY A 521 12.75 15.11 -18.43
C GLY A 521 13.05 14.78 -16.97
N THR A 522 14.10 15.41 -16.43
CA THR A 522 14.55 15.24 -15.05
C THR A 522 13.58 15.81 -14.01
N TYR A 523 12.73 16.77 -14.38
CA TYR A 523 11.72 17.29 -13.45
C TYR A 523 10.67 16.23 -13.10
N ALA A 524 10.32 15.35 -14.03
CA ALA A 524 9.42 14.23 -13.77
C ALA A 524 10.01 13.24 -12.73
N SER A 525 11.34 13.03 -12.72
CA SER A 525 11.99 12.20 -11.71
C SER A 525 12.02 12.86 -10.33
N GLN A 526 12.20 14.18 -10.27
CA GLN A 526 12.17 14.96 -9.02
C GLN A 526 10.80 14.92 -8.32
N LEU A 527 9.71 14.78 -9.07
CA LEU A 527 8.36 14.62 -8.53
C LEU A 527 8.07 13.19 -8.01
N GLY A 528 9.11 12.36 -7.89
CA GLY A 528 9.00 10.96 -7.49
C GLY A 528 8.62 10.02 -8.64
N GLY A 529 8.38 10.52 -9.85
CA GLY A 529 8.31 9.69 -11.05
C GLY A 529 9.69 9.16 -11.47
N THR A 530 9.77 8.61 -12.69
CA THR A 530 11.06 8.25 -13.31
C THR A 530 11.24 8.84 -14.71
N ALA A 531 10.17 9.35 -15.34
CA ALA A 531 10.11 9.51 -16.80
C ALA A 531 10.51 8.24 -17.58
N VAL A 532 10.41 7.08 -16.93
CA VAL A 532 10.63 5.76 -17.53
C VAL A 532 9.35 4.97 -17.35
N TYR A 533 8.78 4.52 -18.46
CA TYR A 533 7.46 3.94 -18.52
C TYR A 533 7.51 2.50 -19.00
N SER A 534 6.73 1.64 -18.38
CA SER A 534 6.40 0.34 -18.95
C SER A 534 5.10 0.45 -19.74
N VAL A 535 5.04 -0.28 -20.85
CA VAL A 535 3.91 -0.24 -21.80
C VAL A 535 3.37 -1.65 -22.00
N PHE A 536 2.06 -1.79 -21.85
CA PHE A 536 1.35 -3.06 -21.87
C PHE A 536 0.06 -2.95 -22.68
N VAL A 537 -0.38 -4.08 -23.24
CA VAL A 537 -1.69 -4.21 -23.85
C VAL A 537 -2.40 -5.39 -23.22
N ARG A 538 -3.65 -5.15 -22.81
CA ARG A 538 -4.58 -6.22 -22.46
C ARG A 538 -5.56 -6.43 -23.61
N ALA A 539 -5.83 -7.68 -23.95
CA ALA A 539 -6.78 -8.03 -25.00
C ALA A 539 -7.69 -9.19 -24.55
N TRP A 540 -8.96 -9.15 -24.92
CA TRP A 540 -9.94 -10.17 -24.53
C TRP A 540 -11.09 -10.26 -25.55
N LYS A 541 -11.94 -11.27 -25.37
CA LYS A 541 -13.28 -11.33 -25.98
C LYS A 541 -14.30 -10.79 -24.98
N ARG A 542 -15.09 -9.80 -25.36
CA ARG A 542 -16.18 -9.25 -24.51
C ARG A 542 -17.19 -10.30 -24.07
N SER A 543 -17.40 -11.35 -24.88
CA SER A 543 -18.28 -12.46 -24.54
C SER A 543 -17.73 -13.40 -23.46
N SER A 544 -16.42 -13.37 -23.17
CA SER A 544 -15.80 -14.18 -22.12
C SER A 544 -14.54 -13.50 -21.55
N PRO A 545 -14.65 -12.32 -20.92
CA PRO A 545 -13.51 -11.51 -20.53
C PRO A 545 -12.55 -12.23 -19.58
N SER A 546 -13.06 -12.87 -18.53
CA SER A 546 -12.26 -13.58 -17.51
C SER A 546 -11.43 -14.75 -18.05
N THR A 547 -11.88 -15.46 -19.08
CA THR A 547 -11.18 -16.65 -19.61
C THR A 547 -10.34 -16.36 -20.84
N THR A 548 -10.52 -15.20 -21.48
CA THR A 548 -9.82 -14.83 -22.72
C THR A 548 -8.85 -13.66 -22.55
N LEU A 549 -8.83 -13.02 -21.37
CA LEU A 549 -7.89 -11.96 -21.07
C LEU A 549 -6.45 -12.44 -21.27
N GLN A 550 -5.71 -11.71 -22.11
CA GLN A 550 -4.30 -11.91 -22.37
C GLN A 550 -3.55 -10.60 -22.23
N TRP A 551 -2.31 -10.73 -21.81
CA TRP A 551 -1.38 -9.64 -21.55
C TRP A 551 -0.23 -9.70 -22.54
N ALA A 552 0.14 -8.54 -23.07
CA ALA A 552 1.34 -8.37 -23.87
C ALA A 552 2.11 -7.17 -23.36
N HIS A 553 3.43 -7.29 -23.39
CA HIS A 553 4.35 -6.33 -22.80
C HIS A 553 5.27 -5.81 -23.90
N ALA A 554 5.61 -4.52 -23.84
CA ALA A 554 6.73 -4.02 -24.63
C ALA A 554 8.02 -4.73 -24.20
N ALA A 555 8.89 -5.03 -25.17
CA ALA A 555 10.16 -5.70 -24.92
C ALA A 555 11.12 -4.85 -24.07
N SER A 556 10.98 -3.53 -24.14
CA SER A 556 11.76 -2.56 -23.37
C SER A 556 10.86 -1.46 -22.83
N VAL A 557 11.31 -0.86 -21.74
CA VAL A 557 10.71 0.36 -21.18
C VAL A 557 10.92 1.55 -22.12
N VAL A 558 10.03 2.53 -22.05
CA VAL A 558 10.15 3.82 -22.74
C VAL A 558 10.85 4.81 -21.80
N ASP A 559 12.02 5.30 -22.18
CA ASP A 559 12.80 6.25 -21.38
C ASP A 559 12.73 7.66 -21.97
N LEU A 560 12.09 8.57 -21.26
CA LEU A 560 11.85 9.96 -21.67
C LEU A 560 12.68 10.97 -20.86
N ARG A 561 13.71 10.53 -20.13
CA ARG A 561 14.53 11.45 -19.31
C ARG A 561 15.30 12.47 -20.14
N SER A 562 15.74 12.08 -21.34
CA SER A 562 16.49 12.95 -22.27
C SER A 562 15.97 12.88 -23.70
N ALA A 563 14.95 12.07 -23.97
CA ALA A 563 14.41 11.87 -25.31
C ALA A 563 13.45 13.00 -25.70
N ALA A 564 13.58 13.51 -26.94
CA ALA A 564 12.62 14.46 -27.51
C ALA A 564 11.40 13.76 -28.15
N SER A 565 11.51 12.45 -28.40
CA SER A 565 10.46 11.57 -28.90
C SER A 565 10.82 10.12 -28.56
N ALA A 566 9.84 9.25 -28.39
CA ALA A 566 10.08 7.82 -28.26
C ALA A 566 9.05 6.99 -29.04
N SER A 567 9.42 5.76 -29.35
CA SER A 567 8.50 4.79 -29.94
C SER A 567 8.72 3.41 -29.35
N THR A 568 7.64 2.64 -29.20
CA THR A 568 7.71 1.23 -28.83
C THR A 568 6.59 0.45 -29.50
N SER A 569 6.66 -0.88 -29.44
CA SER A 569 5.64 -1.76 -29.99
C SER A 569 5.25 -2.86 -29.02
N VAL A 570 3.97 -3.22 -29.02
CA VAL A 570 3.43 -4.34 -28.26
C VAL A 570 2.65 -5.25 -29.20
N ASN A 571 3.01 -6.53 -29.22
CA ASN A 571 2.34 -7.55 -30.04
C ASN A 571 1.62 -8.54 -29.13
N VAL A 572 0.30 -8.61 -29.26
CA VAL A 572 -0.53 -9.59 -28.54
C VAL A 572 -0.46 -10.93 -29.28
N PRO A 573 -0.20 -12.04 -28.58
CA PRO A 573 0.05 -13.35 -29.20
C PRO A 573 -1.16 -14.02 -29.88
#